data_AF-A0A2N1VAE9-F1
#
_entry.id   AF-A0A2N1VAE9-F1
#
_cell.length_a   1.000
_cell.length_b   1.000
_cell.length_c   1.000
_cell.angle_alpha   90.00
_cell.angle_beta   90.00
_cell.angle_gamma   90.00
#
_symmetry.space_group_name_H-M   'P 1'
#
loop_
_entity.id
_entity.type
_entity.pdbx_description
1 polymer ?
#
loop_
_entity_poly.entity_id
_entity_poly.type
_entity_poly.pdbx_seq_one_letter_code
_entity_poly.pdbx_strand_id
1 'polypeptide(L)'
;MSEVKKFVPFVSAETNMKEFTLRALLIGLVMSVVLGAANAYLGLKAGMTIAAVYPAAVVGMALLKLVKGSILEENLARTVGAIGESVAAGAIFTLPAFFVAGLWDPFFTPGNYLTSTLILIAGGFLGIMFVALLRRVMVESTELPFPESVAAAEIHKAGRSGGGGSKFLFQAMIV
;
A
#
# COMPACT_ATOMS: atom_id res chain seq x y z
N MET A 1 26.30 -22.72 -10.18
CA MET A 1 24.90 -22.55 -10.63
C MET A 1 24.00 -22.88 -9.45
N SER A 2 23.48 -21.88 -8.75
CA SER A 2 22.54 -22.07 -7.64
C SER A 2 21.26 -22.70 -8.21
N GLU A 3 20.84 -23.85 -7.66
CA GLU A 3 19.56 -24.47 -8.01
C GLU A 3 18.43 -23.45 -7.80
N VAL A 4 17.70 -23.13 -8.88
CA VAL A 4 16.52 -22.28 -8.81
C VAL A 4 15.44 -23.06 -8.07
N LYS A 5 15.35 -22.86 -6.76
CA LYS A 5 14.31 -23.46 -5.91
C LYS A 5 12.96 -22.96 -6.42
N LYS A 6 12.16 -23.87 -7.00
CA LYS A 6 10.83 -23.56 -7.54
C LYS A 6 9.98 -22.96 -6.42
N PHE A 7 9.52 -21.72 -6.58
CA PHE A 7 8.70 -21.03 -5.58
C PHE A 7 7.36 -21.76 -5.42
N VAL A 8 7.04 -22.14 -4.18
CA VAL A 8 5.75 -22.74 -3.82
C VAL A 8 4.90 -21.67 -3.14
N PRO A 9 3.76 -21.26 -3.75
CA PRO A 9 2.86 -20.27 -3.15
C PRO A 9 2.32 -20.72 -1.80
N PHE A 10 2.10 -19.75 -0.88
CA PHE A 10 1.52 -20.04 0.43
C PHE A 10 0.07 -20.55 0.36
N VAL A 11 -0.71 -20.05 -0.62
CA VAL A 11 -2.02 -20.59 -0.98
C VAL A 11 -1.90 -21.22 -2.37
N SER A 12 -2.28 -22.48 -2.52
CA SER A 12 -2.26 -23.17 -3.82
C SER A 12 -3.25 -22.51 -4.79
N ALA A 13 -2.87 -22.38 -6.07
CA ALA A 13 -3.70 -21.81 -7.12
C ALA A 13 -5.04 -22.56 -7.33
N GLU A 14 -5.12 -23.83 -6.92
CA GLU A 14 -6.34 -24.63 -7.01
C GLU A 14 -7.29 -24.42 -5.81
N THR A 15 -6.87 -23.65 -4.80
CA THR A 15 -7.68 -23.41 -3.60
C THR A 15 -8.74 -22.35 -3.88
N ASN A 16 -10.02 -22.69 -3.70
CA ASN A 16 -11.10 -21.70 -3.75
C ASN A 16 -11.19 -20.94 -2.41
N MET A 17 -10.44 -19.85 -2.31
CA MET A 17 -10.49 -18.91 -1.20
C MET A 17 -11.01 -17.55 -1.65
N LYS A 18 -11.72 -16.86 -0.75
CA LYS A 18 -12.17 -15.48 -1.02
C LYS A 18 -10.96 -14.56 -1.14
N GLU A 19 -10.80 -13.86 -2.25
CA GLU A 19 -9.74 -12.85 -2.46
C GLU A 19 -10.35 -11.45 -2.51
N PHE A 20 -11.16 -11.21 -3.54
CA PHE A 20 -11.83 -9.94 -3.76
C PHE A 20 -13.19 -9.91 -3.06
N THR A 21 -13.27 -9.12 -1.99
CA THR A 21 -14.52 -8.89 -1.26
C THR A 21 -14.75 -7.41 -1.00
N LEU A 22 -16.02 -7.01 -1.00
CA LEU A 22 -16.41 -5.61 -0.75
C LEU A 22 -15.89 -5.10 0.60
N ARG A 23 -15.91 -5.95 1.64
CA ARG A 23 -15.38 -5.61 2.96
C ARG A 23 -13.88 -5.34 2.96
N ALA A 24 -13.09 -6.16 2.27
CA ALA A 24 -11.63 -5.97 2.19
C ALA A 24 -11.29 -4.69 1.41
N LEU A 25 -12.05 -4.42 0.33
CA LEU A 25 -11.94 -3.17 -0.42
C LEU A 25 -12.25 -1.95 0.44
N LEU A 26 -13.37 -1.96 1.18
CA LEU A 26 -13.76 -0.83 2.04
C LEU A 26 -12.75 -0.59 3.17
N ILE A 27 -12.27 -1.64 3.83
CA ILE A 27 -11.22 -1.52 4.85
C ILE A 27 -9.95 -0.92 4.23
N GLY A 28 -9.55 -1.41 3.05
CA GLY A 28 -8.43 -0.88 2.29
C GLY A 28 -8.59 0.60 1.94
N LEU A 29 -9.76 1.02 1.45
CA LEU A 29 -10.03 2.42 1.10
C LEU A 29 -9.95 3.35 2.30
N VAL A 30 -10.51 2.94 3.44
CA VAL A 30 -10.42 3.73 4.68
C VAL A 30 -8.96 3.85 5.13
N MET A 31 -8.20 2.76 5.10
CA MET A 31 -6.75 2.80 5.40
C MET A 31 -6.00 3.69 4.41
N SER A 32 -6.34 3.65 3.12
CA SER A 32 -5.71 4.47 2.08
C SER A 32 -5.88 5.96 2.35
N VAL A 33 -7.07 6.41 2.75
CA VAL A 33 -7.33 7.79 3.13
C VAL A 33 -6.51 8.18 4.37
N VAL A 34 -6.54 7.35 5.42
CA VAL A 34 -5.88 7.66 6.70
C VAL A 34 -4.35 7.65 6.56
N LEU A 35 -3.79 6.58 6.01
CA LEU A 35 -2.35 6.41 5.83
C LEU A 35 -1.80 7.35 4.75
N GLY A 36 -2.58 7.61 3.69
CA GLY A 36 -2.25 8.60 2.67
C GLY A 36 -2.19 10.01 3.25
N ALA A 37 -3.18 10.41 4.06
CA ALA A 37 -3.16 11.71 4.74
C ALA A 37 -2.00 11.84 5.73
N ALA A 38 -1.71 10.79 6.50
CA ALA A 38 -0.56 10.75 7.41
C ALA A 38 0.76 10.91 6.64
N ASN A 39 0.93 10.18 5.53
CA ASN A 39 2.11 10.30 4.67
C ASN A 39 2.20 11.65 3.96
N ALA A 40 1.09 12.24 3.56
CA ALA A 40 1.09 13.58 2.99
C ALA A 40 1.58 14.62 4.01
N TYR A 41 1.08 14.55 5.24
CA TYR A 41 1.53 15.41 6.33
C TYR A 41 3.01 15.22 6.67
N LEU A 42 3.46 13.98 6.84
CA LEU A 42 4.86 13.68 7.12
C LEU A 42 5.78 14.10 5.98
N GLY A 43 5.38 13.85 4.73
CA GLY A 43 6.13 14.28 3.56
C GLY A 43 6.28 15.79 3.48
N LEU A 44 5.21 16.54 3.72
CA LEU A 44 5.25 18.01 3.70
C LEU A 44 6.00 18.60 4.90
N LYS A 45 5.89 17.99 6.09
CA LYS A 45 6.47 18.54 7.33
C LYS A 45 7.91 18.10 7.59
N ALA A 46 8.19 16.82 7.37
CA ALA A 46 9.46 16.18 7.70
C ALA A 46 10.31 15.86 6.45
N GLY A 47 9.77 16.06 5.24
CA GLY A 47 10.49 15.79 3.98
C GLY A 47 10.69 14.31 3.67
N MET A 48 10.07 13.40 4.43
CA MET A 48 10.18 11.96 4.25
C MET A 48 8.80 11.29 4.42
N THR A 49 8.59 10.20 3.68
CA THR A 49 7.41 9.32 3.83
C THR A 49 7.78 8.05 4.58
N ILE A 50 6.77 7.38 5.14
CA ILE A 50 6.92 6.10 5.84
C ILE A 50 6.12 5.05 5.07
N ALA A 51 6.72 3.89 4.88
CA ALA A 51 6.09 2.76 4.21
C ALA A 51 4.76 2.38 4.89
N ALA A 52 3.65 2.71 4.23
CA ALA A 52 2.28 2.45 4.69
C ALA A 52 1.91 0.97 4.64
N VAL A 53 2.70 0.19 3.90
CA VAL A 53 2.53 -1.24 3.65
C VAL A 53 2.55 -2.06 4.96
N TYR A 54 3.30 -1.64 5.98
CA TYR A 54 3.36 -2.33 7.28
C TYR A 54 2.18 -1.97 8.21
N PRO A 55 1.87 -0.69 8.47
CA PRO A 55 0.66 -0.33 9.22
C PRO A 55 -0.61 -0.88 8.59
N ALA A 56 -0.74 -0.81 7.25
CA ALA A 56 -1.90 -1.35 6.53
C ALA A 56 -2.03 -2.87 6.71
N ALA A 57 -0.92 -3.61 6.76
CA ALA A 57 -0.93 -5.04 7.00
C ALA A 57 -1.45 -5.37 8.40
N VAL A 58 -0.93 -4.70 9.42
CA VAL A 58 -1.30 -4.96 10.81
C VAL A 58 -2.75 -4.59 11.08
N VAL A 59 -3.19 -3.40 10.64
CA VAL A 59 -4.58 -2.95 10.80
C VAL A 59 -5.53 -3.81 9.96
N GLY A 60 -5.17 -4.12 8.71
CA GLY A 60 -5.96 -4.99 7.83
C GLY A 60 -6.17 -6.38 8.42
N MET A 61 -5.10 -7.00 8.95
CA MET A 61 -5.18 -8.28 9.68
C MET A 61 -6.06 -8.16 10.92
N ALA A 62 -5.90 -7.10 11.73
CA ALA A 62 -6.70 -6.89 12.93
C ALA A 62 -8.20 -6.86 12.62
N LEU A 63 -8.59 -6.05 11.63
CA LEU A 63 -9.98 -5.83 11.25
C LEU A 63 -10.59 -7.06 10.57
N LEU A 64 -9.86 -7.69 9.63
CA LEU A 64 -10.36 -8.86 8.92
C LEU A 64 -10.43 -10.10 9.80
N LYS A 65 -9.57 -10.22 10.82
CA LYS A 65 -9.64 -11.31 11.80
C LYS A 65 -10.95 -11.31 12.58
N LEU A 66 -11.51 -10.14 12.90
CA LEU A 66 -12.82 -10.02 13.58
C LEU A 66 -13.97 -10.60 12.75
N VAL A 67 -13.86 -10.55 11.42
CA VAL A 67 -14.88 -11.04 10.48
C VAL A 67 -14.47 -12.34 9.79
N LYS A 68 -13.48 -13.06 10.36
CA LYS A 68 -12.94 -14.33 9.82
C LYS A 68 -12.55 -14.23 8.33
N GLY A 69 -11.95 -13.11 7.94
CA GLY A 69 -11.44 -12.85 6.60
C GLY A 69 -10.30 -13.79 6.22
N SER A 70 -10.12 -14.05 4.93
CA SER A 70 -9.06 -14.88 4.35
C SER A 70 -7.69 -14.13 4.32
N ILE A 71 -6.57 -14.84 4.15
CA ILE A 71 -5.25 -14.17 4.00
C ILE A 71 -5.16 -13.37 2.70
N LEU A 72 -5.96 -13.76 1.69
CA LEU A 72 -6.01 -13.10 0.39
C LEU A 72 -6.86 -11.82 0.47
N GLU A 73 -7.91 -11.81 1.30
CA GLU A 73 -8.65 -10.60 1.64
C GLU A 73 -7.77 -9.60 2.40
N GLU A 74 -6.93 -10.08 3.32
CA GLU A 74 -5.97 -9.22 4.02
C GLU A 74 -4.93 -8.64 3.06
N ASN A 75 -4.40 -9.46 2.13
CA ASN A 75 -3.48 -9.01 1.11
C ASN A 75 -4.11 -7.92 0.23
N LEU A 76 -5.37 -8.09 -0.16
CA LEU A 76 -6.11 -7.07 -0.91
C LEU A 76 -6.26 -5.77 -0.09
N ALA A 77 -6.79 -5.86 1.13
CA ALA A 77 -7.02 -4.69 1.98
C ALA A 77 -5.71 -3.91 2.24
N ARG A 78 -4.62 -4.63 2.50
CA ARG A 78 -3.28 -4.06 2.64
C ARG A 78 -2.84 -3.33 1.37
N THR A 79 -2.97 -3.98 0.21
CA THR A 79 -2.54 -3.43 -1.07
C THR A 79 -3.28 -2.14 -1.36
N VAL A 80 -4.61 -2.14 -1.20
CA VAL A 80 -5.45 -0.94 -1.37
C VAL A 80 -5.07 0.14 -0.36
N GLY A 81 -4.84 -0.22 0.91
CA GLY A 81 -4.42 0.71 1.95
C GLY A 81 -3.07 1.35 1.70
N ALA A 82 -2.11 0.61 1.16
CA ALA A 82 -0.78 1.10 0.85
C ALA A 82 -0.74 2.05 -0.37
N ILE A 83 -1.64 1.90 -1.34
CA ILE A 83 -1.71 2.79 -2.52
C ILE A 83 -1.92 4.26 -2.13
N GLY A 84 -2.53 4.53 -0.97
CA GLY A 84 -2.66 5.89 -0.45
C GLY A 84 -1.34 6.63 -0.31
N GLU A 85 -0.25 5.91 0.02
CA GLU A 85 1.11 6.46 0.05
C GLU A 85 1.59 6.88 -1.34
N SER A 86 1.39 6.04 -2.37
CA SER A 86 1.84 6.34 -3.73
C SER A 86 1.16 7.59 -4.31
N VAL A 87 -0.14 7.75 -4.06
CA VAL A 87 -0.89 8.95 -4.48
C VAL A 87 -0.45 10.17 -3.68
N ALA A 88 -0.30 10.03 -2.35
CA ALA A 88 0.17 11.10 -1.48
C ALA A 88 1.57 11.58 -1.88
N ALA A 89 2.49 10.67 -2.20
CA ALA A 89 3.83 10.98 -2.67
C ALA A 89 3.82 11.86 -3.93
N GLY A 90 2.92 11.57 -4.89
CA GLY A 90 2.72 12.47 -6.04
C GLY A 90 2.21 13.85 -5.61
N ALA A 91 1.20 13.89 -4.73
CA ALA A 91 0.59 15.14 -4.28
C ALA A 91 1.56 16.07 -3.53
N ILE A 92 2.38 15.53 -2.62
CA ILE A 92 3.28 16.34 -1.77
C ILE A 92 4.39 17.04 -2.54
N PHE A 93 4.74 16.58 -3.74
CA PHE A 93 5.73 17.27 -4.59
C PHE A 93 5.05 18.16 -5.62
N THR A 94 3.98 17.68 -6.25
CA THR A 94 3.31 18.40 -7.33
C THR A 94 2.56 19.63 -6.85
N LEU A 95 1.78 19.53 -5.77
CA LEU A 95 0.95 20.67 -5.33
C LEU A 95 1.78 21.82 -4.76
N PRO A 96 2.79 21.59 -3.89
CA PRO A 96 3.65 22.67 -3.45
C PRO A 96 4.45 23.30 -4.59
N ALA A 97 4.81 22.56 -5.64
CA ALA A 97 5.49 23.14 -6.81
C ALA A 97 4.63 24.22 -7.50
N PHE A 98 3.33 23.99 -7.69
CA PHE A 98 2.41 25.00 -8.23
C PHE A 98 2.25 26.21 -7.30
N PHE A 99 2.21 25.98 -5.99
CA PHE A 99 2.15 27.04 -4.98
C PHE A 99 3.39 27.92 -5.02
N VAL A 100 4.59 27.32 -4.96
CA VAL A 100 5.87 28.03 -4.94
C VAL A 100 6.14 28.76 -6.25
N ALA A 101 5.68 28.22 -7.38
CA ALA A 101 5.78 28.87 -8.69
C ALA A 101 4.86 30.10 -8.83
N GLY A 102 3.99 30.39 -7.86
CA GLY A 102 3.03 31.50 -7.93
C GLY A 102 1.93 31.32 -8.97
N LEU A 103 1.75 30.10 -9.50
CA LEU A 103 0.75 29.81 -10.54
C LEU A 103 -0.67 29.71 -9.97
N TRP A 104 -0.78 29.36 -8.69
CA TRP A 104 -2.05 29.18 -7.99
C TRP A 104 -2.14 30.17 -6.82
N ASP A 105 -2.34 31.46 -7.13
CA ASP A 105 -2.68 32.50 -6.16
C ASP A 105 -4.04 33.13 -6.52
N PRO A 106 -5.10 32.97 -5.69
CA PRO A 106 -5.15 32.24 -4.42
C PRO A 106 -5.11 30.71 -4.61
N PHE A 107 -4.35 30.04 -3.75
CA PHE A 107 -4.12 28.59 -3.84
C PHE A 107 -5.40 27.78 -3.68
N PHE A 108 -6.17 28.07 -2.63
CA PHE A 108 -7.36 27.30 -2.27
C PHE A 108 -8.61 27.83 -2.99
N THR A 109 -8.74 27.45 -4.25
CA THR A 109 -9.88 27.81 -5.12
C THR A 109 -10.57 26.54 -5.62
N PRO A 110 -11.90 26.51 -5.82
CA PRO A 110 -12.60 25.32 -6.34
C PRO A 110 -12.03 24.81 -7.67
N GLY A 111 -11.58 25.72 -8.55
CA GLY A 111 -10.91 25.38 -9.80
C GLY A 111 -9.60 24.62 -9.58
N ASN A 112 -8.70 25.17 -8.76
CA ASN A 112 -7.40 24.54 -8.44
C ASN A 112 -7.58 23.19 -7.72
N TYR A 113 -8.62 23.06 -6.88
CA TYR A 113 -8.96 21.80 -6.23
C TYR A 113 -9.41 20.72 -7.25
N LEU A 114 -10.18 21.12 -8.25
CA LEU A 114 -10.57 20.20 -9.33
C LEU A 114 -9.36 19.83 -10.18
N THR A 115 -8.54 20.81 -10.57
CA THR A 115 -7.31 20.60 -11.33
C THR A 115 -6.35 19.68 -10.60
N SER A 116 -6.11 19.89 -9.30
CA SER A 116 -5.24 19.02 -8.50
C SER A 116 -5.78 17.59 -8.44
N THR A 117 -7.09 17.43 -8.25
CA THR A 117 -7.74 16.11 -8.28
C THR A 117 -7.51 15.40 -9.61
N LEU A 118 -7.71 16.10 -10.74
CA LEU A 118 -7.48 15.54 -12.08
C LEU A 118 -6.01 15.17 -12.33
N ILE A 119 -5.07 16.00 -11.86
CA ILE A 119 -3.64 15.70 -11.93
C ILE A 119 -3.32 14.42 -11.16
N LEU A 120 -3.85 14.27 -9.94
CA LEU A 120 -3.62 13.08 -9.12
C LEU A 120 -4.27 11.82 -9.72
N ILE A 121 -5.46 11.94 -10.30
CA ILE A 121 -6.11 10.83 -11.03
C ILE A 121 -5.25 10.42 -12.22
N ALA A 122 -4.83 11.37 -13.05
CA ALA A 122 -3.98 11.11 -14.21
C ALA A 122 -2.63 10.48 -13.81
N GLY A 123 -2.00 11.01 -12.75
CA GLY A 123 -0.78 10.45 -12.19
C GLY A 123 -0.97 9.02 -11.66
N GLY A 124 -2.10 8.74 -11.02
CA GLY A 124 -2.47 7.40 -10.58
C GLY A 124 -2.63 6.41 -11.75
N PHE A 125 -3.35 6.80 -12.81
CA PHE A 125 -3.47 5.99 -14.03
C PHE A 125 -2.11 5.72 -14.68
N LEU A 126 -1.28 6.76 -14.82
CA LEU A 126 0.07 6.62 -15.37
C LEU A 126 0.93 5.69 -14.51
N GLY A 127 0.85 5.81 -13.18
CA GLY A 127 1.53 4.92 -12.24
C GLY A 127 1.12 3.45 -12.44
N ILE A 128 -0.17 3.15 -12.57
CA ILE A 128 -0.67 1.79 -12.84
C ILE A 128 -0.08 1.24 -14.15
N MET A 129 -0.04 2.05 -15.21
CA MET A 129 0.55 1.64 -16.49
C MET A 129 2.05 1.32 -16.35
N PHE A 130 2.81 2.15 -15.64
CA PHE A 130 4.24 1.92 -15.40
C PHE A 130 4.49 0.67 -14.56
N VAL A 131 3.67 0.39 -13.54
CA VAL A 131 3.75 -0.84 -12.75
C VAL A 131 3.58 -2.07 -13.64
N ALA A 132 2.66 -2.05 -14.60
CA ALA A 132 2.48 -3.16 -15.54
C ALA A 132 3.73 -3.44 -16.39
N LEU A 133 4.45 -2.39 -16.81
CA LEU A 133 5.71 -2.51 -17.53
C LEU A 133 6.84 -3.06 -16.64
N LEU A 134 6.97 -2.51 -15.43
CA LEU A 134 8.03 -2.86 -14.50
C LEU A 134 7.84 -4.25 -13.86
N ARG A 135 6.62 -4.78 -13.83
CA ARG A 135 6.29 -6.09 -13.26
C ARG A 135 7.21 -7.20 -13.78
N ARG A 136 7.52 -7.22 -15.07
CA ARG A 136 8.39 -8.24 -15.67
C ARG A 136 9.81 -8.18 -15.12
N VAL A 137 10.39 -6.99 -15.02
CA VAL A 137 11.76 -6.81 -14.55
C VAL A 137 11.86 -7.02 -13.04
N MET A 138 10.86 -6.55 -12.29
CA MET A 138 10.90 -6.57 -10.84
C MET A 138 10.45 -7.91 -10.25
N VAL A 139 9.39 -8.53 -10.78
CA VAL A 139 8.80 -9.74 -10.16
C VAL A 139 9.23 -11.03 -10.86
N GLU A 140 9.40 -11.01 -12.18
CA GLU A 140 9.68 -12.23 -12.94
C GLU A 140 11.18 -12.51 -13.09
N SER A 141 12.05 -11.50 -12.94
CA SER A 141 13.50 -11.70 -12.96
C SER A 141 13.99 -12.26 -11.63
N THR A 142 14.59 -13.45 -11.67
CA THR A 142 15.15 -14.14 -10.49
C THR A 142 16.44 -13.54 -9.95
N GLU A 143 17.05 -12.58 -10.66
CA GLU A 143 18.34 -11.99 -10.27
C GLU A 143 18.20 -10.87 -9.23
N LEU A 144 17.02 -10.25 -9.13
CA LEU A 144 16.77 -9.16 -8.18
C LEU A 144 16.00 -9.67 -6.96
N PRO A 145 16.60 -9.66 -5.75
CA PRO A 145 15.87 -10.03 -4.54
C PRO A 145 14.73 -9.04 -4.29
N PHE A 146 13.61 -9.55 -3.79
CA PHE A 146 12.40 -8.78 -3.48
C PHE A 146 12.19 -8.64 -1.94
N PRO A 147 13.16 -8.07 -1.20
CA PRO A 147 13.24 -8.20 0.26
C PRO A 147 12.04 -7.60 1.00
N GLU A 148 11.56 -6.44 0.55
CA GLU A 148 10.46 -5.73 1.19
C GLU A 148 9.16 -6.53 1.10
N SER A 149 8.82 -6.99 -0.12
CA SER A 149 7.64 -7.83 -0.38
C SER A 149 7.72 -9.18 0.34
N VAL A 150 8.92 -9.76 0.48
CA VAL A 150 9.13 -10.98 1.28
C VAL A 150 8.88 -10.72 2.76
N ALA A 151 9.46 -9.67 3.35
CA ALA A 151 9.22 -9.29 4.74
C ALA A 151 7.74 -9.00 5.00
N ALA A 152 7.11 -8.30 4.07
CA ALA A 152 5.69 -8.03 4.03
C ALA A 152 4.84 -9.32 4.05
N ALA A 153 5.23 -10.35 3.30
CA ALA A 153 4.56 -11.65 3.30
C ALA A 153 4.77 -12.41 4.61
N GLU A 154 5.97 -12.35 5.20
CA GLU A 154 6.24 -12.96 6.51
C GLU A 154 5.39 -12.37 7.61
N ILE A 155 5.13 -11.05 7.60
CA ILE A 155 4.23 -10.40 8.57
C ILE A 155 2.81 -10.98 8.51
N HIS A 156 2.27 -11.19 7.30
CA HIS A 156 0.94 -11.80 7.14
C HIS A 156 0.92 -13.25 7.64
N LYS A 157 1.94 -14.03 7.30
CA LYS A 157 2.06 -15.43 7.73
C LYS A 157 2.18 -15.53 9.26
N ALA A 158 2.99 -14.67 9.87
CA ALA A 158 3.19 -14.60 11.33
C ALA A 158 1.94 -14.07 12.08
N GLY A 159 1.17 -13.16 11.49
CA GLY A 159 -0.08 -12.68 12.07
C GLY A 159 -1.18 -13.75 12.12
N ARG A 160 -1.13 -14.70 11.17
CA ARG A 160 -2.11 -15.78 10.99
C ARG A 160 -1.81 -17.05 11.79
N SER A 161 -0.53 -17.37 11.99
CA SER A 161 -0.13 -18.52 12.82
C SER A 161 -0.54 -18.28 14.27
N GLY A 162 -1.40 -19.15 14.81
CA GLY A 162 -2.13 -18.96 16.08
C GLY A 162 -1.29 -18.84 17.36
N GLY A 163 0.04 -18.72 17.28
CA GLY A 163 0.98 -18.75 18.40
C GLY A 163 1.38 -17.38 18.98
N GLY A 164 0.55 -16.34 18.86
CA GLY A 164 0.84 -15.03 19.48
C GLY A 164 1.68 -14.06 18.64
N GLY A 165 2.06 -14.40 17.40
CA GLY A 165 2.80 -13.51 16.48
C GLY A 165 2.13 -12.15 16.27
N SER A 166 0.80 -12.13 16.19
CA SER A 166 0.02 -10.87 16.15
C SER A 166 0.27 -9.95 17.35
N LYS A 167 0.48 -10.46 18.58
CA LYS A 167 0.75 -9.62 19.77
C LYS A 167 2.07 -8.88 19.63
N PHE A 168 3.12 -9.54 19.13
CA PHE A 168 4.42 -8.92 18.89
C PHE A 168 4.34 -7.85 17.79
N LEU A 169 3.54 -8.08 16.74
CA LEU A 169 3.31 -7.08 15.69
C LEU A 169 2.60 -5.84 16.22
N PHE A 170 1.57 -6.00 17.06
CA PHE A 170 0.89 -4.84 17.67
C PHE A 170 1.78 -4.11 18.67
N GLN A 171 2.60 -4.82 19.45
CA GLN A 171 3.55 -4.20 20.39
C GLN A 171 4.61 -3.38 19.65
N ALA A 172 5.13 -3.88 18.53
CA ALA A 172 6.11 -3.18 17.70
C ALA A 172 5.55 -1.92 17.00
N MET A 173 4.23 -1.73 16.94
CA MET A 173 3.64 -0.49 16.42
C MET A 173 3.51 0.61 17.47
N ILE A 174 3.54 0.25 18.76
CA ILE A 174 3.35 1.19 19.88
C ILE A 174 4.70 1.69 20.41
N VAL A 175 5.77 0.90 20.24
CA VAL A 175 7.16 1.22 20.61
C VAL A 175 7.84 1.91 19.43
#